data_AF-A0A9D6RTW8-F1
#
_entry.id   AF-A0A9D6RTW8-F1
#
_cell.length_a   1.000
_cell.length_b   1.000
_cell.length_c   1.000
_cell.angle_alpha   90.00
_cell.angle_beta   90.00
_cell.angle_gamma   90.00
#
_symmetry.space_group_name_H-M   'P 1'
#
loop_
_entity.id
_entity.type
_entity.pdbx_description
1 polymer ?
#
loop_
_entity_poly.entity_id
_entity_poly.type
_entity_poly.pdbx_seq_one_letter_code
_entity_poly.pdbx_strand_id
1 'polypeptide(L)'
;FEEVTYEGYGPGGVAIMVVVLTDNRNRTAGEVRRVFDRSGGSLGAAGSVAWQFHRKGLIVLEGTSDQIIEAAIECGAEDFDASGGVTEVYVEPAQFFQVKEALEKRGIAPQSAELTMLPQNTVRLPEDKVQQVMRLLENLEDLDDIQNVYSNVDLSGVST
;
A
#
# COMPACT_ATOMS: atom_id res chain seq x y z
N PHE A 1 22.33 -0.69 -7.62
CA PHE A 1 21.15 -0.20 -6.90
C PHE A 1 21.06 -0.93 -5.56
N GLU A 2 20.74 -0.19 -4.51
CA GLU A 2 20.46 -0.69 -3.17
C GLU A 2 18.99 -0.41 -2.82
N GLU A 3 18.38 -1.33 -2.08
CA GLU A 3 17.02 -1.14 -1.57
C GLU A 3 17.09 -0.40 -0.23
N VAL A 4 16.33 0.69 -0.11
CA VAL A 4 16.25 1.51 1.10
C VAL A 4 14.79 1.82 1.38
N THR A 5 14.38 1.71 2.64
CA THR A 5 13.06 2.16 3.10
C THR A 5 13.20 3.46 3.85
N TYR A 6 12.48 4.47 3.41
CA TYR A 6 12.29 5.72 4.14
C TYR A 6 10.92 5.73 4.82
N GLU A 7 10.87 6.35 5.99
CA GLU A 7 9.70 6.36 6.85
C GLU A 7 9.43 7.79 7.28
N GLY A 8 8.16 8.20 7.34
CA GLY A 8 7.81 9.56 7.70
C GLY A 8 6.32 9.74 8.00
N TYR A 9 5.98 10.97 8.36
CA TYR A 9 4.60 11.37 8.62
C TYR A 9 4.19 12.47 7.65
N GLY A 10 3.07 12.29 6.98
CA GLY A 10 2.40 13.31 6.18
C GLY A 10 1.51 14.24 7.01
N PRO A 11 0.80 15.16 6.35
CA PRO A 11 -0.21 16.01 6.98
C PRO A 11 -1.20 15.21 7.83
N GLY A 12 -1.56 15.74 9.00
CA GLY A 12 -2.50 15.09 9.90
C GLY A 12 -1.96 13.83 10.59
N GLY A 13 -0.65 13.58 10.51
CA GLY A 13 -0.01 12.44 11.18
C GLY A 13 -0.18 11.11 10.44
N VAL A 14 -0.52 11.14 9.15
CA VAL A 14 -0.55 9.94 8.29
C VAL A 14 0.83 9.32 8.24
N ALA A 15 0.92 8.05 8.58
CA ALA A 15 2.14 7.27 8.43
C ALA A 15 2.39 6.98 6.95
N ILE A 16 3.63 7.20 6.49
CA ILE A 16 4.03 6.96 5.10
C ILE A 16 5.36 6.19 5.09
N MET A 17 5.40 5.12 4.30
CA MET A 17 6.58 4.32 4.06
C MET A 17 6.89 4.33 2.57
N VAL A 18 8.16 4.55 2.23
CA VAL A 18 8.62 4.76 0.86
C VAL A 18 9.73 3.76 0.57
N VAL A 19 9.46 2.80 -0.32
CA VAL A 19 10.42 1.78 -0.75
C VAL A 19 11.15 2.29 -1.99
N VAL A 20 12.48 2.24 -1.94
CA VAL A 20 13.37 2.88 -2.91
C VAL A 20 14.37 1.88 -3.43
N LEU A 21 14.67 1.93 -4.73
CA LEU A 21 15.77 1.23 -5.35
C LEU A 21 16.69 2.25 -6.04
N THR A 22 17.78 2.64 -5.39
CA THR A 22 18.64 3.76 -5.82
C THR A 22 20.11 3.37 -5.92
N ASP A 23 20.89 4.05 -6.75
CA ASP A 23 22.36 3.97 -6.77
C ASP A 23 23.04 5.10 -5.97
N ASN A 24 22.26 6.05 -5.46
CA ASN A 24 22.75 7.21 -4.72
C ASN A 24 21.78 7.59 -3.58
N ARG A 25 21.94 6.90 -2.45
CA ARG A 25 21.14 7.11 -1.24
C ARG A 25 21.08 8.56 -0.74
N ASN A 26 22.15 9.33 -0.88
CA ASN A 26 22.19 10.71 -0.40
C ASN A 26 21.33 11.64 -1.28
N ARG A 27 21.37 11.46 -2.60
CA ARG A 27 20.50 12.19 -3.54
C ARG A 27 19.04 11.86 -3.24
N THR A 28 18.69 10.58 -3.21
CA THR A 28 17.30 10.15 -3.03
C THR A 28 16.75 10.54 -1.67
N ALA A 29 17.54 10.41 -0.59
CA ALA A 29 17.13 10.92 0.74
C ALA A 29 16.85 12.43 0.73
N GLY A 30 17.61 13.20 -0.04
CA GLY A 30 17.40 14.64 -0.22
C GLY A 30 16.14 14.97 -1.03
N GLU A 31 15.82 14.17 -2.04
CA GLU A 31 14.58 14.29 -2.83
C GLU A 31 13.35 13.95 -2.02
N VAL A 32 13.33 12.76 -1.40
CA VAL A 32 12.23 12.33 -0.54
C VAL A 32 11.98 13.34 0.58
N ARG A 33 13.03 13.79 1.28
CA ARG A 33 12.89 14.82 2.34
C ARG A 33 12.25 16.10 1.81
N ARG A 34 12.70 16.60 0.66
CA ARG A 34 12.13 17.82 0.04
C ARG A 34 10.65 17.67 -0.28
N VAL A 35 10.22 16.49 -0.72
CA VAL A 35 8.82 16.21 -1.04
C VAL A 35 7.96 16.20 0.24
N PHE A 36 8.42 15.53 1.31
CA PHE A 36 7.77 15.59 2.62
C PHE A 36 7.65 17.03 3.15
N ASP A 37 8.76 17.78 3.16
CA ASP A 37 8.81 19.15 3.71
C ASP A 37 7.87 20.08 2.95
N ARG A 38 7.85 20.00 1.61
CA ARG A 38 6.97 20.84 0.76
C ARG A 38 5.49 20.56 0.99
N SER A 39 5.14 19.31 1.28
CA SER A 39 3.76 18.89 1.47
C SER A 39 3.31 18.98 2.93
N GLY A 40 4.11 19.54 3.84
CA GLY A 40 3.74 19.69 5.26
C GLY A 40 3.81 18.39 6.06
N GLY A 41 4.62 17.45 5.61
CA GLY A 41 5.03 16.26 6.35
C GLY A 41 6.47 16.37 6.87
N SER A 42 7.00 15.27 7.36
CA SER A 42 8.40 15.15 7.79
C SER A 42 8.91 13.72 7.63
N LEU A 43 10.17 13.60 7.21
CA LEU A 43 10.87 12.32 7.19
C LEU A 43 11.33 11.95 8.60
N GLY A 44 10.97 10.75 9.03
CA GLY A 44 11.30 10.18 10.34
C GLY A 44 12.59 9.36 10.33
N ALA A 45 12.89 8.78 11.49
CA ALA A 45 13.93 7.77 11.63
C ALA A 45 13.43 6.40 11.15
N ALA A 46 14.36 5.51 10.81
CA ALA A 46 14.03 4.11 10.54
C ALA A 46 13.32 3.48 11.74
N GLY A 47 12.23 2.75 11.49
CA GLY A 47 11.35 2.15 12.49
C GLY A 47 10.30 3.08 13.10
N SER A 48 10.19 4.33 12.65
CA SER A 48 9.20 5.29 13.19
C SER A 48 7.76 4.90 12.85
N VAL A 49 7.52 4.36 11.66
CA VAL A 49 6.18 3.95 11.21
C VAL A 49 6.08 2.50 10.79
N ALA A 50 7.20 1.80 10.57
CA ALA A 50 7.21 0.41 10.09
C ALA A 50 6.31 -0.53 10.93
N TRP A 51 6.24 -0.32 12.24
CA TRP A 51 5.41 -1.11 13.15
C TRP A 51 3.90 -0.97 12.91
N GLN A 52 3.46 0.05 12.16
CA GLN A 52 2.05 0.28 11.78
C GLN A 52 1.64 -0.49 10.53
N PHE A 53 2.58 -1.14 9.83
CA PHE A 53 2.29 -1.85 8.57
C PHE A 53 2.62 -3.33 8.69
N HIS A 54 1.77 -4.16 8.08
CA HIS A 54 2.00 -5.58 7.90
C HIS A 54 2.25 -5.90 6.43
N ARG A 55 3.29 -6.67 6.19
CA ARG A 55 3.51 -7.25 4.86
C ARG A 55 2.44 -8.32 4.62
N LYS A 56 1.67 -8.17 3.55
CA LYS A 56 0.63 -9.12 3.14
C LYS A 56 0.71 -9.36 1.63
N GLY A 57 0.20 -10.49 1.18
CA GLY A 57 -0.17 -10.65 -0.22
C GLY A 57 -1.55 -10.03 -0.43
N LEU A 58 -1.69 -9.22 -1.48
CA LEU A 58 -2.95 -8.68 -1.96
C LEU A 58 -3.23 -9.28 -3.33
N ILE A 59 -4.39 -9.92 -3.48
CA ILE A 59 -4.87 -10.50 -4.73
C ILE A 59 -6.22 -9.85 -5.03
N VAL A 60 -6.33 -9.14 -6.15
CA VAL A 60 -7.57 -8.47 -6.56
C VAL A 60 -8.30 -9.33 -7.57
N LEU A 61 -9.54 -9.68 -7.25
CA LEU A 61 -10.42 -10.51 -8.08
C LEU A 61 -11.56 -9.66 -8.63
N GLU A 62 -12.00 -9.95 -9.86
CA GLU A 62 -13.17 -9.28 -10.44
C GLU A 62 -14.46 -9.82 -9.86
N GLY A 63 -15.35 -8.93 -9.41
CA GLY A 63 -16.66 -9.27 -8.86
C GLY A 63 -16.68 -9.42 -7.33
N THR A 64 -17.90 -9.42 -6.79
CA THR A 64 -18.19 -9.49 -5.35
C THR A 64 -19.20 -10.60 -5.03
N SER A 65 -19.22 -11.66 -5.84
CA SER A 65 -20.17 -12.76 -5.63
C SER A 65 -19.73 -13.65 -4.47
N ASP A 66 -20.70 -14.24 -3.78
CA ASP A 66 -20.43 -15.20 -2.70
C ASP A 66 -19.51 -16.34 -3.14
N GLN A 67 -19.62 -16.76 -4.42
CA GLN A 67 -18.77 -17.80 -5.00
C GLN A 67 -17.28 -17.42 -5.04
N ILE A 68 -16.97 -16.15 -5.34
CA ILE A 68 -15.58 -15.65 -5.36
C ILE A 68 -15.03 -15.62 -3.93
N ILE A 69 -15.84 -15.12 -3.00
CA ILE A 69 -15.47 -15.01 -1.58
C ILE A 69 -15.23 -16.40 -0.97
N GLU A 70 -16.15 -17.35 -1.21
CA GLU A 70 -16.00 -18.74 -0.78
C GLU A 70 -14.74 -19.37 -1.36
N ALA A 71 -14.47 -19.17 -2.65
CA ALA A 71 -13.26 -19.69 -3.28
C ALA A 71 -11.97 -19.08 -2.70
N ALA A 72 -11.97 -17.78 -2.39
CA ALA A 72 -10.86 -17.10 -1.75
C ALA A 72 -10.56 -17.70 -0.36
N ILE A 73 -11.59 -17.87 0.46
CA ILE A 73 -11.48 -18.49 1.79
C ILE A 73 -10.92 -19.91 1.68
N GLU A 74 -11.46 -20.74 0.78
CA GLU A 74 -10.99 -22.10 0.58
C GLU A 74 -9.54 -22.19 0.08
N CYS A 75 -9.08 -21.17 -0.66
CA CYS A 75 -7.71 -21.13 -1.18
C CYS A 75 -6.70 -20.62 -0.13
N GLY A 76 -7.14 -20.06 0.99
CA GLY A 76 -6.29 -19.59 2.08
C GLY A 76 -6.27 -18.08 2.28
N ALA A 77 -7.35 -17.38 1.91
CA ALA A 77 -7.56 -16.00 2.33
C ALA A 77 -7.54 -15.87 3.85
N GLU A 78 -6.81 -14.87 4.35
CA GLU A 78 -6.81 -14.49 5.77
C GLU A 78 -7.89 -13.43 6.03
N ASP A 79 -8.07 -12.50 5.10
CA ASP A 79 -9.08 -11.46 5.13
C ASP A 79 -9.52 -11.10 3.70
N PHE A 80 -10.65 -10.43 3.56
CA PHE A 80 -11.12 -9.92 2.27
C PHE A 80 -11.96 -8.64 2.42
N ASP A 81 -11.89 -7.78 1.40
CA ASP A 81 -12.84 -6.67 1.21
C ASP A 81 -13.53 -6.81 -0.15
N ALA A 82 -14.85 -6.83 -0.16
CA ALA A 82 -15.67 -6.95 -1.35
C ALA A 82 -16.45 -5.65 -1.56
N SER A 83 -15.89 -4.75 -2.36
CA SER A 83 -16.45 -3.43 -2.62
C SER A 83 -16.11 -2.96 -4.03
N GLY A 84 -16.83 -1.96 -4.56
CA GLY A 84 -16.50 -1.36 -5.85
C GLY A 84 -16.52 -2.31 -7.08
N GLY A 85 -17.13 -3.50 -6.96
CA GLY A 85 -17.14 -4.50 -8.03
C GLY A 85 -15.89 -5.40 -8.08
N VAL A 86 -15.03 -5.35 -7.07
CA VAL A 86 -13.86 -6.22 -6.91
C VAL A 86 -13.85 -6.86 -5.53
N THR A 87 -13.15 -7.99 -5.41
CA THR A 87 -12.82 -8.60 -4.12
C THR A 87 -11.30 -8.53 -3.92
N GLU A 88 -10.87 -7.74 -2.95
CA GLU A 88 -9.51 -7.72 -2.46
C GLU A 88 -9.31 -8.86 -1.47
N VAL A 89 -8.37 -9.75 -1.76
CA VAL A 89 -8.07 -10.92 -0.93
C VAL A 89 -6.69 -10.74 -0.30
N TYR A 90 -6.66 -10.74 1.03
CA TYR A 90 -5.45 -10.59 1.82
C TYR A 90 -4.97 -11.96 2.30
N VAL A 91 -3.67 -12.23 2.15
CA VAL A 91 -3.05 -13.51 2.50
C VAL A 91 -1.72 -13.30 3.22
N GLU A 92 -1.31 -14.30 3.99
CA GLU A 92 0.05 -14.36 4.52
C GLU A 92 1.07 -14.36 3.35
N PRO A 93 2.15 -13.56 3.41
CA PRO A 93 3.14 -13.47 2.32
C PRO A 93 3.75 -14.82 1.93
N ALA A 94 3.87 -15.74 2.89
CA ALA A 94 4.40 -17.09 2.65
C ALA A 94 3.45 -17.96 1.81
N GLN A 95 2.14 -17.66 1.83
CA GLN A 95 1.11 -18.41 1.11
C GLN A 95 0.72 -17.75 -0.22
N PHE A 96 1.18 -16.52 -0.47
CA PHE A 96 0.80 -15.73 -1.64
C PHE A 96 0.81 -16.48 -2.98
N PHE A 97 1.95 -17.09 -3.34
CA PHE A 97 2.06 -17.82 -4.61
C PHE A 97 1.12 -19.03 -4.67
N GLN A 98 0.97 -19.75 -3.56
CA GLN A 98 0.11 -20.92 -3.47
C GLN A 98 -1.37 -20.53 -3.65
N VAL A 99 -1.82 -19.49 -2.96
CA VAL A 99 -3.22 -19.01 -3.01
C VAL A 99 -3.54 -18.50 -4.41
N LYS A 100 -2.64 -17.68 -5.00
CA LYS A 100 -2.77 -17.17 -6.37
C LYS A 100 -2.97 -18.30 -7.38
N GLU A 101 -2.08 -19.30 -7.36
CA GLU A 101 -2.20 -20.45 -8.27
C GLU A 101 -3.47 -21.28 -8.04
N ALA A 102 -3.91 -21.40 -6.78
CA ALA A 102 -5.12 -22.16 -6.45
C ALA A 102 -6.38 -21.48 -7.02
N LEU A 103 -6.45 -20.15 -6.96
CA LEU A 103 -7.52 -19.35 -7.56
C LEU A 103 -7.53 -19.48 -9.09
N GLU A 104 -6.37 -19.37 -9.73
CA GLU A 104 -6.23 -19.53 -11.19
C GLU A 104 -6.69 -20.92 -11.65
N LYS A 105 -6.33 -21.99 -10.90
CA LYS A 105 -6.77 -23.37 -11.20
C LYS A 105 -8.28 -23.57 -11.08
N ARG A 106 -8.98 -22.71 -10.33
CA ARG A 106 -10.45 -22.68 -10.22
C ARG A 106 -11.12 -21.83 -11.30
N GLY A 107 -10.35 -21.25 -12.22
CA GLY A 107 -10.84 -20.36 -13.26
C GLY A 107 -11.10 -18.93 -12.77
N ILE A 108 -10.62 -18.57 -11.59
CA ILE A 108 -10.73 -17.23 -11.01
C ILE A 108 -9.37 -16.54 -11.20
N ALA A 109 -9.18 -15.91 -12.35
CA ALA A 109 -7.95 -15.21 -12.66
C ALA A 109 -7.89 -13.87 -11.91
N PRO A 110 -6.83 -13.58 -11.13
CA PRO A 110 -6.66 -12.28 -10.51
C PRO A 110 -6.49 -11.17 -11.55
N GLN A 111 -7.12 -10.02 -11.32
CA GLN A 111 -6.84 -8.80 -12.07
C GLN A 111 -5.44 -8.26 -11.73
N SER A 112 -5.07 -8.34 -10.46
CA SER A 112 -3.72 -8.03 -9.97
C SER A 112 -3.37 -8.92 -8.77
N ALA A 113 -2.08 -9.09 -8.52
CA ALA A 113 -1.58 -9.81 -7.36
C ALA A 113 -0.18 -9.32 -7.01
N GLU A 114 0.02 -8.85 -5.79
CA GLU A 114 1.29 -8.32 -5.32
C GLU A 114 1.54 -8.58 -3.83
N LEU A 115 2.80 -8.46 -3.41
CA LEU A 115 3.17 -8.38 -2.00
C LEU A 115 3.23 -6.90 -1.63
N THR A 116 2.38 -6.49 -0.70
CA THR A 116 2.16 -5.09 -0.33
C THR A 116 2.30 -4.89 1.18
N MET A 117 2.21 -3.65 1.63
CA MET A 117 2.26 -3.27 3.04
C MET A 117 0.92 -2.66 3.45
N LEU A 118 0.15 -3.41 4.24
CA LEU A 118 -1.18 -3.02 4.72
C LEU A 118 -1.07 -2.30 6.08
N PRO A 119 -1.69 -1.13 6.27
CA PRO A 119 -1.71 -0.48 7.57
C PRO A 119 -2.60 -1.24 8.58
N GLN A 120 -2.17 -1.32 9.84
CA GLN A 120 -2.97 -1.88 10.94
C GLN A 120 -4.22 -1.06 11.26
N ASN A 121 -4.11 0.27 11.10
CA ASN A 121 -5.18 1.21 11.37
C ASN A 121 -5.07 2.34 10.36
N THR A 122 -6.21 2.85 9.89
CA THR A 122 -6.28 3.99 8.98
C THR A 122 -6.54 5.30 9.73
N VAL A 123 -6.13 6.42 9.13
CA VAL A 123 -6.27 7.78 9.65
C VAL A 123 -7.22 8.54 8.75
N ARG A 124 -8.38 8.89 9.29
CA ARG A 124 -9.36 9.74 8.60
C ARG A 124 -9.01 11.21 8.78
N LEU A 125 -9.01 11.95 7.67
CA LEU A 125 -8.65 13.35 7.62
C LEU A 125 -9.78 14.21 7.04
N PRO A 126 -9.81 15.52 7.36
CA PRO A 126 -10.64 16.46 6.62
C PRO A 126 -10.17 16.57 5.16
N GLU A 127 -11.08 16.95 4.26
CA GLU A 127 -10.86 16.93 2.81
C GLU A 127 -9.63 17.75 2.35
N ASP A 128 -9.40 18.91 2.94
CA ASP A 128 -8.24 19.76 2.64
C ASP A 128 -6.90 19.05 2.94
N LYS A 129 -6.87 18.25 4.01
CA LYS A 129 -5.71 17.46 4.42
C LYS A 129 -5.55 16.19 3.59
N VAL A 130 -6.65 15.52 3.24
CA VAL A 130 -6.62 14.40 2.29
C VAL A 130 -5.98 14.85 0.99
N GLN A 131 -6.43 15.96 0.41
CA GLN A 131 -5.87 16.51 -0.84
C GLN A 131 -4.37 16.84 -0.71
N GLN A 132 -3.93 17.28 0.47
CA GLN A 132 -2.52 17.53 0.75
C GLN A 132 -1.69 16.23 0.82
N VAL A 133 -2.25 15.18 1.43
CA VAL A 133 -1.63 13.85 1.50
C VAL A 133 -1.58 13.20 0.12
N MET A 134 -2.66 13.24 -0.66
CA MET A 134 -2.69 12.68 -2.01
C MET A 134 -1.59 13.28 -2.89
N ARG A 135 -1.46 14.61 -2.90
CA ARG A 135 -0.34 15.28 -3.59
C ARG A 135 1.02 14.85 -3.06
N LEU A 136 1.17 14.60 -1.76
CA LEU A 136 2.43 14.09 -1.21
C LEU A 136 2.75 12.71 -1.78
N LEU A 137 1.78 11.79 -1.80
CA LEU A 137 1.95 10.44 -2.32
C LEU A 137 2.29 10.46 -3.82
N GLU A 138 1.53 11.20 -4.62
CA GLU A 138 1.77 11.37 -6.07
C GLU A 138 3.19 11.91 -6.35
N ASN A 139 3.60 12.99 -5.65
CA ASN A 139 4.94 13.56 -5.83
C ASN A 139 6.07 12.62 -5.38
N LEU A 140 5.80 11.66 -4.48
CA LEU A 140 6.77 10.63 -4.11
C LEU A 140 6.82 9.56 -5.20
N GLU A 141 5.68 9.11 -5.72
CA GLU A 141 5.58 8.11 -6.80
C GLU A 141 6.21 8.60 -8.11
N ASP A 142 6.19 9.92 -8.37
CA ASP A 142 6.82 10.55 -9.53
C ASP A 142 8.37 10.57 -9.48
N LEU A 143 8.99 10.20 -8.36
CA LEU A 143 10.46 10.15 -8.23
C LEU A 143 11.02 8.86 -8.81
N ASP A 144 12.00 8.96 -9.73
CA ASP A 144 12.56 7.83 -10.49
C ASP A 144 13.03 6.62 -9.66
N ASP A 145 13.56 6.86 -8.44
CA ASP A 145 14.10 5.78 -7.59
C ASP A 145 13.01 5.08 -6.74
N ILE A 146 11.80 5.63 -6.69
CA ILE A 146 10.72 5.13 -5.83
C ILE A 146 10.05 3.94 -6.49
N GLN A 147 9.91 2.85 -5.73
CA GLN A 147 9.26 1.63 -6.19
C GLN A 147 7.83 1.55 -5.68
N ASN A 148 7.61 1.87 -4.41
CA ASN A 148 6.28 1.85 -3.80
C ASN A 148 6.18 2.92 -2.71
N VAL A 149 4.97 3.46 -2.56
CA VAL A 149 4.59 4.34 -1.46
C VAL A 149 3.39 3.74 -0.76
N TYR A 150 3.50 3.55 0.56
CA TYR A 150 2.43 3.01 1.39
C TYR A 150 2.03 4.07 2.41
N SER A 151 0.74 4.19 2.66
CA SER A 151 0.23 5.09 3.69
C SER A 151 -0.94 4.50 4.44
N ASN A 152 -1.23 5.06 5.60
CA ASN A 152 -2.42 4.68 6.37
C ASN A 152 -3.55 5.70 6.26
N VAL A 153 -3.56 6.57 5.26
CA VAL A 153 -4.67 7.52 5.09
C VAL A 153 -5.94 6.76 4.69
N ASP A 154 -7.06 7.09 5.33
CA ASP A 154 -8.37 6.58 4.95
C ASP A 154 -8.89 7.39 3.75
N LEU A 155 -9.00 6.72 2.60
CA LEU A 155 -9.56 7.29 1.36
C LEU A 155 -11.02 6.89 1.12
N SER A 156 -11.62 6.12 2.02
CA SER A 156 -13.02 5.71 1.89
C SER A 156 -13.94 6.94 1.97
N GLY A 157 -14.54 7.29 0.83
CA GLY A 157 -15.43 8.46 0.68
C GLY A 157 -14.83 9.67 -0.04
N VAL A 158 -13.60 9.56 -0.56
CA VAL A 158 -13.01 10.57 -1.45
C VAL A 158 -13.28 10.12 -2.88
N SER A 159 -14.21 10.79 -3.57
CA SER A 159 -14.39 10.55 -5.01
C SER A 159 -13.14 11.03 -5.74
N THR A 160 -12.39 10.09 -6.34
CA THR A 160 -11.29 10.38 -7.26
C THR A 160 -11.83 10.82 -8.62
#